data_AF-A0A838DGW2-F1
#
_entry.id   AF-A0A838DGW2-F1
#
_cell.length_a   1.000
_cell.length_b   1.000
_cell.length_c   1.000
_cell.angle_alpha   90.00
_cell.angle_beta   90.00
_cell.angle_gamma   90.00
#
_symmetry.space_group_name_H-M   'P 1'
#
loop_
_entity.id
_entity.type
_entity.pdbx_description
1 polymer ?
#
loop_
_entity_poly.entity_id
_entity_poly.type
_entity_poly.pdbx_seq_one_letter_code
_entity_poly.pdbx_strand_id
1 'polypeptide(L)'
;MKSLLTLVSLLAAVSTSISAPSPVHGRTIEDINVIPTRVLQRAISPKFFETLRISPIQGQIVVRAHLVGTKLFGARVVQSDLGGAYDSVALERAKELRVWRHYKLDSQNPMTPVLLHLLIYKIADGTLALSFANLAGTGDEQLDYFGCAKLAVLKSDSTWTEIKGPSTLHNKGLMVRSTGLKSNREAIYLLERIPGAK
;
A
#
# COMPACT_ATOMS: atom_id res chain seq x y z
N MET A 1 28.77 -25.80 65.54
CA MET A 1 29.56 -26.09 64.32
C MET A 1 28.76 -25.51 63.15
N LYS A 2 29.04 -24.26 62.77
CA LYS A 2 29.89 -23.84 61.64
C LYS A 2 29.17 -23.95 60.28
N SER A 3 28.56 -22.82 59.90
CA SER A 3 28.50 -22.16 58.59
C SER A 3 28.77 -22.97 57.33
N LEU A 4 27.82 -22.98 56.38
CA LEU A 4 28.03 -23.08 54.91
C LEU A 4 26.63 -23.14 54.27
N LEU A 5 26.24 -22.42 53.21
CA LEU A 5 26.78 -21.28 52.50
C LEU A 5 25.63 -20.83 51.59
N THR A 6 25.32 -19.55 51.66
CA THR A 6 24.38 -18.80 50.84
C THR A 6 24.78 -18.89 49.36
N LEU A 7 23.90 -19.38 48.48
CA LEU A 7 24.04 -19.18 47.03
C LEU A 7 22.77 -18.52 46.49
N VAL A 8 22.76 -17.19 46.60
CA VAL A 8 21.84 -16.29 45.90
C VAL A 8 22.23 -16.31 44.42
N SER A 9 21.50 -17.08 43.61
CA SER A 9 21.66 -17.01 42.15
C SER A 9 20.84 -15.84 41.64
N LEU A 10 21.54 -14.71 41.51
CA LEU A 10 21.08 -13.47 40.90
C LEU A 10 20.79 -13.74 39.41
N LEU A 11 19.55 -14.11 39.08
CA LEU A 11 19.10 -14.16 37.69
C LEU A 11 18.90 -12.70 37.23
N ALA A 12 19.96 -12.11 36.70
CA ALA A 12 19.89 -10.84 36.00
C ALA A 12 18.95 -11.02 34.80
N ALA A 13 17.71 -10.55 34.94
CA ALA A 13 16.82 -10.33 33.82
C ALA A 13 17.50 -9.29 32.92
N VAL A 14 18.17 -9.77 31.88
CA VAL A 14 18.59 -8.96 30.74
C VAL A 14 17.30 -8.52 30.08
N SER A 15 16.74 -7.41 30.55
CA SER A 15 15.72 -6.66 29.86
C SER A 15 16.33 -6.20 28.54
N THR A 16 16.20 -7.03 27.50
CA THR A 16 16.37 -6.57 26.13
C THR A 16 15.28 -5.55 25.88
N SER A 17 15.62 -4.28 26.13
CA SER A 17 14.83 -3.14 25.68
C SER A 17 14.77 -3.23 24.17
N ILE A 18 13.73 -3.85 23.64
CA ILE A 18 13.31 -3.68 22.26
C ILE A 18 12.90 -2.21 22.20
N SER A 19 13.83 -1.34 21.79
CA SER A 19 13.49 0.04 21.45
C SER A 19 12.43 -0.03 20.37
N ALA A 20 11.18 0.24 20.75
CA ALA A 20 10.14 0.50 19.79
C ALA A 20 10.66 1.62 18.87
N PRO A 21 10.59 1.46 17.54
CA PRO A 21 11.00 2.51 16.63
C PRO A 21 10.26 3.79 17.03
N SER A 22 11.00 4.86 17.28
CA SER A 22 10.41 6.14 17.62
C SER A 22 9.38 6.49 16.54
N PRO A 23 8.12 6.76 16.90
CA PRO A 23 7.13 7.18 15.93
C PRO A 23 7.68 8.41 15.23
N VAL A 24 7.91 8.30 13.92
CA VAL A 24 8.51 9.36 13.10
C VAL A 24 7.44 10.46 12.94
N HIS A 25 7.32 11.29 13.97
CA HIS A 25 6.33 12.35 14.06
C HIS A 25 6.64 13.42 13.01
N GLY A 26 5.69 13.66 12.11
CA GLY A 26 5.70 14.84 11.23
C GLY A 26 6.09 14.59 9.78
N ARG A 27 6.32 13.34 9.33
CA ARG A 27 6.50 13.07 7.90
C ARG A 27 5.19 13.33 7.14
N THR A 28 5.28 14.06 6.05
CA THR A 28 4.19 14.24 5.08
C THR A 28 4.34 13.24 3.94
N ILE A 29 3.35 13.19 3.04
CA ILE A 29 3.42 12.30 1.88
C ILE A 29 4.54 12.68 0.91
N GLU A 30 4.96 13.95 0.90
CA GLU A 30 6.06 14.44 0.06
C GLU A 30 7.42 13.92 0.55
N ASP A 31 7.58 13.74 1.87
CA ASP A 31 8.83 13.26 2.48
C ASP A 31 9.11 11.78 2.21
N ILE A 32 8.06 10.98 1.95
CA ILE A 32 8.20 9.54 1.79
C ILE A 32 8.71 9.17 0.39
N ASN A 33 8.46 10.00 -0.64
CA ASN A 33 8.89 9.78 -2.03
C ASN A 33 8.63 8.36 -2.58
N VAL A 34 7.52 7.73 -2.16
CA VAL A 34 7.15 6.37 -2.61
C VAL A 34 6.07 6.42 -3.69
N ILE A 35 5.33 7.52 -3.83
CA ILE A 35 4.33 7.73 -4.90
C ILE A 35 4.53 9.09 -5.57
N PRO A 36 4.62 9.14 -6.90
CA PRO A 36 4.67 10.42 -7.59
C PRO A 36 3.39 11.23 -7.33
N THR A 37 3.54 12.50 -6.96
CA THR A 37 2.43 13.41 -6.64
C THR A 37 1.35 13.43 -7.73
N ARG A 38 1.76 13.40 -9.01
CA ARG A 38 0.84 13.38 -10.16
C ARG A 38 -0.05 12.14 -10.22
N VAL A 39 0.47 10.98 -9.79
CA VAL A 39 -0.29 9.73 -9.73
C VAL A 39 -1.34 9.83 -8.63
N LEU A 40 -0.94 10.34 -7.46
CA LEU A 40 -1.86 10.53 -6.35
C LEU A 40 -3.00 11.51 -6.71
N GLN A 41 -2.68 12.69 -7.27
CA GLN A 41 -3.68 13.68 -7.70
C GLN A 41 -4.75 13.14 -8.64
N ARG A 42 -4.41 12.12 -9.45
CA ARG A 42 -5.35 11.48 -10.37
C ARG A 42 -6.16 10.37 -9.70
N ALA A 43 -5.61 9.73 -8.67
CA ALA A 43 -6.21 8.58 -8.01
C ALA A 43 -7.26 8.96 -6.94
N ILE A 44 -7.16 10.16 -6.38
CA ILE A 44 -8.04 10.65 -5.31
C ILE A 44 -8.67 11.98 -5.70
N SER A 45 -9.72 12.40 -4.98
CA SER A 45 -10.31 13.72 -5.24
C SER A 45 -9.34 14.85 -4.87
N PRO A 46 -9.41 16.02 -5.55
CA PRO A 46 -8.56 17.15 -5.22
C PRO A 46 -8.64 17.59 -3.76
N LYS A 47 -9.85 17.52 -3.16
CA LYS A 47 -10.07 17.85 -1.75
C LYS A 47 -9.29 16.92 -0.82
N PHE A 48 -9.33 15.61 -1.07
CA PHE A 48 -8.57 14.65 -0.26
C PHE A 48 -7.07 14.76 -0.48
N PHE A 49 -6.64 15.07 -1.71
CA PHE A 49 -5.23 15.28 -2.01
C PHE A 49 -4.63 16.41 -1.16
N GLU A 50 -5.30 17.57 -1.07
CA GLU A 50 -4.82 18.65 -0.21
C GLU A 50 -4.77 18.26 1.27
N THR A 51 -5.76 17.51 1.75
CA THR A 51 -5.74 16.98 3.12
C THR A 51 -4.53 16.08 3.36
N LEU A 52 -4.24 15.13 2.47
CA LEU A 52 -3.10 14.21 2.60
C LEU A 52 -1.75 14.91 2.53
N ARG A 53 -1.67 16.01 1.77
CA ARG A 53 -0.45 16.79 1.58
C ARG A 53 -0.01 17.48 2.88
N ILE A 54 -0.96 18.02 3.64
CA ILE A 54 -0.67 18.75 4.88
C ILE A 54 -0.77 17.89 6.14
N SER A 55 -1.42 16.72 6.06
CA SER A 55 -1.63 15.86 7.23
C SER A 55 -0.39 15.03 7.53
N PRO A 56 0.06 14.97 8.80
CA PRO A 56 1.18 14.14 9.18
C PRO A 56 0.80 12.66 9.12
N ILE A 57 1.74 11.86 8.62
CA ILE A 57 1.66 10.41 8.59
C ILE A 57 2.06 9.89 9.97
N GLN A 58 1.16 9.16 10.61
CA GLN A 58 1.44 8.53 11.90
C GLN A 58 2.31 7.29 11.75
N GLY A 59 2.13 6.55 10.67
CA GLY A 59 2.93 5.38 10.38
C GLY A 59 2.71 4.82 9.00
N GLN A 60 3.71 4.09 8.55
CA GLN A 60 3.73 3.37 7.29
C GLN A 60 3.79 1.87 7.55
N ILE A 61 2.96 1.12 6.83
CA ILE A 61 3.03 -0.33 6.74
C ILE A 61 3.37 -0.69 5.30
N VAL A 62 4.34 -1.58 5.10
CA VAL A 62 4.75 -2.05 3.78
C VAL A 62 4.54 -3.55 3.71
N VAL A 63 3.79 -3.99 2.71
CA VAL A 63 3.52 -5.38 2.40
C VAL A 63 4.25 -5.73 1.11
N ARG A 64 5.08 -6.77 1.17
CA ARG A 64 5.68 -7.36 -0.03
C ARG A 64 4.83 -8.54 -0.49
N ALA A 65 4.58 -8.62 -1.78
CA ALA A 65 3.92 -9.75 -2.42
C ALA A 65 4.53 -10.02 -3.80
N HIS A 66 4.06 -11.07 -4.46
CA HIS A 66 4.38 -11.38 -5.85
C HIS A 66 3.12 -11.30 -6.69
N LEU A 67 3.19 -10.62 -7.83
CA LEU A 67 2.13 -10.63 -8.82
C LEU A 67 2.18 -11.94 -9.60
N VAL A 68 1.09 -12.73 -9.57
CA VAL A 68 0.90 -13.93 -10.38
C VAL A 68 -0.44 -13.79 -11.11
N GLY A 69 -0.38 -13.70 -12.43
CA GLY A 69 -1.53 -13.32 -13.24
C GLY A 69 -1.99 -11.89 -12.89
N THR A 70 -3.21 -11.76 -12.39
CA THR A 70 -3.81 -10.45 -12.00
C THR A 70 -3.91 -10.24 -10.49
N LYS A 71 -3.41 -11.17 -9.68
CA LYS A 71 -3.56 -11.16 -8.22
C LYS A 71 -2.21 -11.21 -7.52
N LEU A 72 -2.19 -10.69 -6.29
CA LEU A 72 -1.03 -10.82 -5.42
C LEU A 72 -1.05 -12.15 -4.66
N PHE A 73 0.13 -12.76 -4.55
CA PHE A 73 0.39 -14.00 -3.82
C PHE A 73 1.55 -13.81 -2.84
N GLY A 74 1.56 -14.60 -1.77
CA GLY A 74 2.63 -14.59 -0.77
C GLY A 74 2.78 -13.24 -0.04
N ALA A 75 1.68 -12.50 0.13
CA ALA A 75 1.69 -11.21 0.80
C ALA A 75 2.17 -11.34 2.25
N ARG A 76 3.19 -10.58 2.62
CA ARG A 76 3.75 -10.50 3.97
C ARG A 76 4.14 -9.08 4.32
N VAL A 77 3.94 -8.70 5.58
CA VAL A 77 4.40 -7.40 6.10
C VAL A 77 5.92 -7.42 6.20
N VAL A 78 6.57 -6.42 5.61
CA VAL A 78 8.03 -6.23 5.67
C VAL A 78 8.42 -5.00 6.51
N GLN A 79 7.47 -4.11 6.78
CA GLN A 79 7.64 -2.96 7.66
C GLN A 79 6.29 -2.62 8.30
N SER A 80 6.29 -2.30 9.60
CA SER A 80 5.12 -1.82 10.35
C SER A 80 5.55 -0.81 11.40
N ASP A 81 5.39 0.48 11.09
CA ASP A 81 5.79 1.57 12.00
C ASP A 81 4.91 1.62 13.28
N LEU A 82 3.73 1.00 13.26
CA LEU A 82 2.71 1.06 14.31
C LEU A 82 2.57 -0.25 15.09
N GLY A 83 3.64 -1.05 15.16
CA GLY A 83 3.71 -2.24 16.01
C GLY A 83 2.64 -3.30 15.70
N GLY A 84 2.21 -3.40 14.44
CA GLY A 84 1.24 -4.40 14.02
C GLY A 84 -0.23 -3.96 14.03
N ALA A 85 -0.55 -2.77 14.55
CA ALA A 85 -1.94 -2.33 14.75
C ALA A 85 -2.81 -2.34 13.48
N TYR A 86 -2.19 -2.16 12.31
CA TYR A 86 -2.88 -2.08 11.01
C TYR A 86 -2.38 -3.13 9.99
N ASP A 87 -1.64 -4.14 10.44
CA ASP A 87 -1.06 -5.16 9.56
C ASP A 87 -2.12 -6.01 8.88
N SER A 88 -3.19 -6.36 9.60
CA SER A 88 -4.34 -7.09 9.06
C SER A 88 -5.02 -6.31 7.92
N VAL A 89 -5.21 -5.01 8.10
CA VAL A 89 -5.77 -4.11 7.09
C VAL A 89 -4.87 -4.08 5.86
N ALA A 90 -3.55 -3.94 6.04
CA ALA A 90 -2.60 -3.92 4.93
C ALA A 90 -2.61 -5.23 4.13
N LEU A 91 -2.66 -6.37 4.83
CA LEU A 91 -2.73 -7.70 4.20
C LEU A 91 -4.05 -7.93 3.48
N GLU A 92 -5.17 -7.47 4.03
CA GLU A 92 -6.47 -7.52 3.36
C GLU A 92 -6.46 -6.70 2.07
N ARG A 93 -5.93 -5.48 2.11
CA ARG A 93 -5.77 -4.65 0.89
C ARG A 93 -4.88 -5.32 -0.14
N ALA A 94 -3.83 -6.02 0.26
CA ALA A 94 -3.00 -6.79 -0.66
C ALA A 94 -3.77 -7.95 -1.32
N LYS A 95 -4.67 -8.62 -0.60
CA LYS A 95 -5.52 -9.70 -1.15
C LYS A 95 -6.55 -9.16 -2.14
N GLU A 96 -7.10 -7.98 -1.87
CA GLU A 96 -8.07 -7.32 -2.76
C GLU A 96 -7.42 -6.72 -4.02
N LEU A 97 -6.13 -6.42 -3.97
CA LEU A 97 -5.44 -5.74 -5.06
C LEU A 97 -5.46 -6.62 -6.31
N ARG A 98 -6.06 -6.07 -7.36
CA ARG A 98 -6.03 -6.63 -8.71
C ARG A 98 -5.21 -5.74 -9.62
N VAL A 99 -4.24 -6.35 -10.29
CA VAL A 99 -3.43 -5.69 -11.31
C VAL A 99 -4.00 -6.05 -12.67
N TRP A 100 -4.56 -5.06 -13.35
CA TRP A 100 -5.03 -5.17 -14.71
C TRP A 100 -3.92 -4.73 -15.65
N ARG A 101 -3.29 -5.67 -16.34
CA ARG A 101 -2.32 -5.33 -17.38
C ARG A 101 -2.43 -6.23 -18.59
N HIS A 102 -2.21 -5.60 -19.75
CA HIS A 102 -1.44 -6.18 -20.85
C HIS A 102 0.05 -6.07 -20.46
N TYR A 103 0.57 -6.96 -19.60
CA TYR A 103 2.03 -7.15 -19.57
C TYR A 103 2.41 -7.63 -20.97
N LYS A 104 3.45 -7.05 -21.59
CA LYS A 104 4.04 -7.71 -22.74
C LYS A 104 4.41 -9.12 -22.29
N LEU A 105 3.84 -10.13 -22.94
CA LEU A 105 4.08 -11.56 -22.69
C LEU A 105 5.58 -11.93 -22.70
N ASP A 106 6.44 -11.03 -23.17
CA ASP A 106 7.89 -11.17 -23.21
C ASP A 106 8.63 -10.95 -21.88
N SER A 107 7.98 -10.44 -20.82
CA SER A 107 8.67 -10.40 -19.53
C SER A 107 8.76 -11.81 -18.95
N GLN A 108 9.87 -12.51 -19.21
CA GLN A 108 10.20 -13.85 -18.73
C GLN A 108 10.23 -14.01 -17.20
N ASN A 109 9.84 -12.98 -16.42
CA ASN A 109 9.76 -13.07 -14.98
C ASN A 109 8.32 -13.37 -14.52
N PRO A 110 7.99 -14.63 -14.20
CA PRO A 110 6.65 -15.02 -13.78
C PRO A 110 6.25 -14.47 -12.40
N MET A 111 7.17 -13.85 -11.66
CA MET A 111 6.95 -13.36 -10.30
C MET A 111 7.47 -11.93 -10.15
N THR A 112 6.69 -10.96 -10.65
CA THR A 112 7.00 -9.55 -10.44
C THR A 112 6.75 -9.17 -8.98
N PRO A 113 7.75 -8.74 -8.21
CA PRO A 113 7.54 -8.33 -6.83
C PRO A 113 6.74 -7.03 -6.77
N VAL A 114 5.84 -6.95 -5.79
CA VAL A 114 4.96 -5.79 -5.55
C VAL A 114 5.13 -5.35 -4.11
N LEU A 115 5.27 -4.04 -3.92
CA LEU A 115 5.24 -3.39 -2.62
C LEU A 115 3.92 -2.63 -2.50
N LEU A 116 3.05 -3.09 -1.60
CA LEU A 116 1.88 -2.33 -1.18
C LEU A 116 2.25 -1.51 0.04
N HIS A 117 2.02 -0.21 -0.04
CA HIS A 117 2.21 0.73 1.05
C HIS A 117 0.84 1.10 1.61
N LEU A 118 0.71 1.09 2.93
CA LEU A 118 -0.44 1.58 3.68
C LEU A 118 0.05 2.71 4.59
N LEU A 119 -0.39 3.92 4.30
CA LEU A 119 -0.09 5.12 5.09
C LEU A 119 -1.27 5.41 6.01
N ILE A 120 -0.98 5.56 7.30
CA ILE A 120 -1.97 5.86 8.33
C ILE A 120 -1.84 7.32 8.75
N TYR A 121 -2.94 8.05 8.66
CA TYR A 121 -3.07 9.45 9.03
C TYR A 121 -4.07 9.58 10.18
N LYS A 122 -3.82 10.53 11.08
CA LYS A 122 -4.81 10.97 12.05
C LYS A 122 -5.38 12.29 11.59
N ILE A 123 -6.68 12.28 11.29
CA ILE A 123 -7.46 13.45 10.89
C ILE A 123 -8.45 13.80 11.99
N ALA A 124 -9.10 14.96 11.89
CA ALA A 124 -10.09 15.39 12.87
C ALA A 124 -11.25 14.37 13.02
N ASP A 125 -11.67 13.77 11.90
CA ASP A 125 -12.82 12.85 11.85
C ASP A 125 -12.47 11.39 12.17
N GLY A 126 -11.21 11.08 12.50
CA GLY A 126 -10.77 9.72 12.82
C GLY A 126 -9.43 9.32 12.20
N THR A 127 -9.29 8.05 11.86
CA THR A 127 -8.07 7.51 11.23
C THR A 127 -8.30 7.31 9.74
N LEU A 128 -7.47 7.92 8.91
CA LEU A 128 -7.52 7.79 7.46
C LEU A 128 -6.38 6.86 7.02
N ALA A 129 -6.70 5.92 6.14
CA ALA A 129 -5.74 5.02 5.52
C ALA A 129 -5.68 5.28 4.02
N LEU A 130 -4.46 5.48 3.51
CA LEU A 130 -4.17 5.52 2.08
C LEU A 130 -3.34 4.29 1.73
N SER A 131 -3.89 3.39 0.91
CA SER A 131 -3.13 2.24 0.40
C SER A 131 -2.84 2.39 -1.08
N PHE A 132 -1.62 2.10 -1.51
CA PHE A 132 -1.24 2.06 -2.92
C PHE A 132 -0.12 1.05 -3.16
N ALA A 133 0.03 0.59 -4.40
CA ALA A 133 0.98 -0.46 -4.74
C ALA A 133 1.95 -0.02 -5.85
N ASN A 134 3.19 -0.47 -5.71
CA ASN A 134 4.31 -0.24 -6.61
C ASN A 134 4.87 -1.58 -7.07
N LEU A 135 5.18 -1.72 -8.36
CA LEU A 135 5.97 -2.87 -8.82
C LEU A 135 7.44 -2.61 -8.52
N ALA A 136 8.10 -3.57 -7.88
CA ALA A 136 9.54 -3.52 -7.64
C ALA A 136 10.29 -4.05 -8.86
N GLY A 137 10.27 -3.29 -9.96
CA GLY A 137 10.96 -3.61 -11.21
C GLY A 137 11.71 -2.39 -11.75
N THR A 138 12.90 -2.63 -12.31
CA THR A 138 13.71 -1.61 -12.99
C THR A 138 13.21 -1.47 -14.43
N GLY A 139 12.49 -0.39 -14.76
CA GLY A 139 12.32 -0.02 -16.18
C GLY A 139 10.98 0.59 -16.59
N ASP A 140 9.90 0.39 -15.83
CA ASP A 140 8.61 1.01 -16.14
C ASP A 140 8.42 2.26 -15.26
N GLU A 141 8.23 3.42 -15.89
CA GLU A 141 7.92 4.66 -15.17
C GLU A 141 6.67 4.46 -14.30
N GLN A 142 6.82 4.70 -13.01
CA GLN A 142 5.74 4.65 -12.02
C GLN A 142 4.54 5.58 -12.35
N LEU A 143 4.71 6.46 -13.35
CA LEU A 143 3.71 7.35 -13.90
C LEU A 143 2.55 6.64 -14.62
N ASP A 144 2.76 5.42 -15.09
CA ASP A 144 1.75 4.67 -15.86
C ASP A 144 0.75 3.90 -14.99
N TYR A 145 0.92 3.94 -13.67
CA TYR A 145 0.12 3.20 -12.71
C TYR A 145 -1.07 4.04 -12.25
N PHE A 146 -2.22 3.84 -12.89
CA PHE A 146 -3.48 4.51 -12.53
C PHE A 146 -4.39 3.58 -11.73
N GLY A 147 -5.05 4.12 -10.70
CA GLY A 147 -6.07 3.39 -9.93
C GLY A 147 -5.56 2.66 -8.68
N CYS A 148 -4.30 2.85 -8.30
CA CYS A 148 -3.68 2.10 -7.21
C CYS A 148 -4.06 2.61 -5.81
N ALA A 149 -4.44 3.88 -5.69
CA ALA A 149 -4.69 4.50 -4.39
C ALA A 149 -6.13 4.24 -3.93
N LYS A 150 -6.29 3.51 -2.84
CA LYS A 150 -7.55 3.42 -2.10
C LYS A 150 -7.46 4.26 -0.84
N LEU A 151 -8.52 5.00 -0.56
CA LEU A 151 -8.70 5.74 0.68
C LEU A 151 -9.77 5.05 1.51
N ALA A 152 -9.55 4.91 2.81
CA ALA A 152 -10.55 4.43 3.74
C ALA A 152 -10.48 5.21 5.06
N VAL A 153 -11.62 5.40 5.70
CA VAL A 153 -11.71 6.03 7.03
C VAL A 153 -12.17 4.99 8.03
N LEU A 154 -11.49 4.92 9.17
CA LEU A 154 -11.94 4.19 10.34
C LEU A 154 -12.92 5.07 11.11
N LYS A 155 -14.18 4.65 11.15
CA LYS A 155 -15.25 5.31 11.90
C LYS A 155 -15.20 4.95 13.39
N SER A 156 -15.98 5.65 14.20
CA SER A 156 -16.11 5.42 15.64
C SER A 156 -16.62 4.03 16.02
N ASP A 157 -17.34 3.37 15.11
CA ASP A 157 -17.82 1.99 15.24
C ASP A 157 -16.74 0.93 14.90
N SER A 158 -15.49 1.37 14.70
CA SER A 158 -14.36 0.53 14.29
C SER A 158 -14.51 -0.10 12.90
N THR A 159 -15.39 0.42 12.05
CA THR A 159 -15.54 -0.04 10.67
C THR A 159 -14.73 0.80 9.70
N TRP A 160 -14.09 0.14 8.73
CA TRP A 160 -13.42 0.81 7.61
C TRP A 160 -14.43 1.10 6.51
N THR A 161 -14.64 2.38 6.20
CA THR A 161 -15.44 2.80 5.05
C THR A 161 -14.52 3.28 3.94
N GLU A 162 -14.57 2.62 2.78
CA GLU A 162 -13.83 3.05 1.58
C GLU A 162 -14.41 4.38 1.05
N ILE A 163 -13.54 5.37 0.86
CA ILE A 163 -13.87 6.61 0.17
C ILE A 163 -13.76 6.33 -1.33
N LYS A 164 -14.88 6.45 -2.04
CA LYS A 164 -14.90 6.28 -3.49
C LYS A 164 -14.01 7.35 -4.15
N GLY A 165 -13.04 6.88 -4.92
CA GLY A 165 -12.28 7.74 -5.83
C GLY A 165 -13.15 8.30 -6.96
N PRO A 166 -12.56 9.11 -7.87
CA PRO A 166 -13.28 9.59 -9.04
C PRO A 166 -13.89 8.44 -9.84
N SER A 167 -15.10 8.63 -10.36
CA SER A 167 -15.90 7.60 -11.05
C SER A 167 -15.16 6.92 -12.21
N THR A 168 -14.21 7.64 -12.83
CA THR A 168 -13.37 7.17 -13.92
C THR A 168 -12.43 6.03 -13.53
N LEU A 169 -12.20 5.78 -12.23
CA LEU A 169 -11.29 4.76 -11.69
C LEU A 169 -12.01 3.60 -11.00
N HIS A 170 -13.33 3.66 -10.85
CA HIS A 170 -14.09 2.63 -10.14
C HIS A 170 -13.96 1.27 -10.85
N ASN A 171 -13.65 0.21 -10.07
CA ASN A 171 -13.43 -1.17 -10.54
C ASN A 171 -12.25 -1.40 -11.50
N LYS A 172 -11.41 -0.40 -11.77
CA LYS A 172 -10.33 -0.53 -12.76
C LYS A 172 -9.06 -1.17 -12.24
N GLY A 173 -8.98 -1.48 -10.93
CA GLY A 173 -7.78 -1.99 -10.27
C GLY A 173 -6.51 -1.21 -10.63
N LEU A 174 -5.35 -1.82 -10.48
CA LEU A 174 -4.07 -1.23 -10.88
C LEU A 174 -3.91 -1.39 -12.40
N MET A 175 -4.21 -0.35 -13.17
CA MET A 175 -3.95 -0.33 -14.61
C MET A 175 -2.55 0.21 -14.85
N VAL A 176 -1.70 -0.59 -15.49
CA VAL A 176 -0.41 -0.09 -16.01
C VAL A 176 -0.58 0.18 -17.50
N ARG A 177 -0.44 1.44 -17.92
CA ARG A 177 -0.30 1.75 -19.35
C ARG A 177 1.10 1.36 -19.80
N SER A 178 1.23 0.75 -20.98
CA SER A 178 2.54 0.59 -21.59
C SER A 178 2.88 1.90 -22.30
N THR A 179 3.84 2.65 -21.79
CA THR A 179 4.53 3.72 -22.54
C THR A 179 5.39 3.09 -23.64
N GLY A 180 4.74 2.60 -24.69
CA GLY A 180 5.40 1.88 -25.77
C GLY A 180 4.49 1.73 -26.97
N LEU A 181 4.54 2.75 -27.83
CA LEU A 181 3.77 2.99 -29.06
C LEU A 181 2.29 3.31 -28.86
N LYS A 182 1.96 4.59 -29.16
CA LYS A 182 0.66 5.15 -29.57
C LYS A 182 -0.53 4.24 -29.26
N SER A 183 -1.36 4.66 -28.29
CA SER A 183 -2.75 4.25 -28.09
C SER A 183 -3.24 3.26 -29.15
N ASN A 184 -3.12 1.96 -28.88
CA ASN A 184 -3.58 0.97 -29.82
C ASN A 184 -5.11 1.08 -29.85
N ARG A 185 -5.64 1.89 -30.78
CA ARG A 185 -7.07 2.11 -31.00
C ARG A 185 -7.79 0.77 -31.16
N GLU A 186 -7.10 -0.24 -31.69
CA GLU A 186 -7.63 -1.61 -31.79
C GLU A 186 -7.97 -2.26 -30.45
N ALA A 187 -7.21 -2.01 -29.38
CA ALA A 187 -7.54 -2.57 -28.06
C ALA A 187 -8.82 -1.94 -27.47
N ILE A 188 -9.10 -0.68 -27.80
CA ILE A 188 -10.36 0.00 -27.45
C ILE A 188 -11.51 -0.55 -28.31
N TYR A 189 -11.29 -0.72 -29.62
CA TYR A 189 -12.28 -1.32 -30.53
C TYR A 189 -12.63 -2.78 -30.19
N LEU A 190 -11.67 -3.56 -29.68
CA LEU A 190 -11.91 -4.94 -29.26
C LEU A 190 -12.74 -5.03 -27.98
N LEU A 191 -12.62 -4.06 -27.06
CA LEU A 191 -13.47 -3.96 -25.87
C LEU A 191 -14.91 -3.54 -26.22
N GLU A 192 -15.10 -2.69 -27.23
CA GLU A 192 -16.44 -2.30 -27.74
C GLU A 192 -17.13 -3.40 -28.55
N ARG A 193 -16.40 -4.42 -29.01
CA ARG A 193 -16.94 -5.54 -29.79
C ARG A 193 -17.37 -6.76 -28.97
N ILE A 194 -17.20 -6.74 -27.64
CA ILE A 194 -17.72 -7.81 -26.78
C ILE A 194 -19.26 -7.66 -26.70
N PRO A 195 -20.04 -8.63 -27.22
CA PRO A 195 -21.49 -8.57 -27.12
C PRO A 195 -21.89 -8.71 -25.64
N GLY A 196 -22.54 -7.71 -25.07
CA GLY A 196 -23.09 -7.75 -23.71
C GLY A 196 -22.47 -6.81 -22.67
N ALA A 197 -21.55 -5.92 -23.07
CA ALA A 197 -21.08 -4.83 -22.20
C ALA A 197 -21.96 -3.56 -22.35
N LYS A 198 -23.22 -3.66 -21.93
CA LYS A 198 -24.06 -2.51 -21.54
C LYS A 198 -24.71 -2.83 -20.21
#